data_AF-A0AAV0H4I7-F1
#
_entry.id   AF-A0AAV0H4I7-F1
#
_cell.length_a   1.000
_cell.length_b   1.000
_cell.length_c   1.000
_cell.angle_alpha   90.00
_cell.angle_beta   90.00
_cell.angle_gamma   90.00
#
_symmetry.space_group_name_H-M   'P 1'
#
loop_
_entity.id
_entity.type
_entity.pdbx_description
1 polymer ?
#
loop_
_entity_poly.entity_id
_entity_poly.type
_entity_poly.pdbx_seq_one_letter_code
_entity_poly.pdbx_strand_id
1 'polypeptide(L)'
;MQVFGASGHATTLMLRVYGDNLAVYRSKILSNIHNRWFRLNVFHDVDDSKVMVYIDGSLVYKGVDHGGKSHYFKFGVYAQDDDSHLMESRWKGIKIFKKKK
;
A
#
# COMPACT_ATOMS: atom_id res chain seq x y z
N MET A 1 -2.38 3.95 -1.51
CA MET A 1 -1.09 3.94 -0.77
C MET A 1 -0.04 3.26 -1.61
N GLN A 2 1.17 3.82 -1.69
CA GLN A 2 2.27 3.33 -2.52
C GLN A 2 3.58 3.36 -1.73
N VAL A 3 4.48 2.43 -2.08
CA VAL A 3 5.93 2.56 -1.86
C VAL A 3 6.54 2.81 -3.23
N PHE A 4 7.00 4.03 -3.47
CA PHE A 4 7.53 4.47 -4.75
C PHE A 4 9.06 4.50 -4.72
N GLY A 5 9.71 4.41 -5.89
CA GLY A 5 11.16 4.48 -6.03
C GLY A 5 11.84 3.15 -6.33
N ALA A 6 11.10 2.20 -6.91
CA ALA A 6 11.63 0.90 -7.32
C ALA A 6 12.62 0.99 -8.50
N SER A 7 13.35 -0.10 -8.74
CA SER A 7 14.22 -0.27 -9.91
C SER A 7 13.53 -1.16 -10.95
N GLY A 8 13.55 -0.78 -12.24
CA GLY A 8 12.85 -1.51 -13.31
C GLY A 8 11.32 -1.39 -13.29
N HIS A 9 10.76 -0.86 -12.20
CA HIS A 9 9.35 -0.50 -12.04
C HIS A 9 9.25 0.83 -11.27
N ALA A 10 8.10 1.50 -11.35
CA ALA A 10 7.88 2.74 -10.61
C ALA A 10 7.68 2.53 -9.09
N THR A 11 7.09 1.39 -8.71
CA THR A 11 6.67 1.11 -7.33
C THR A 11 7.14 -0.26 -6.86
N THR A 12 7.47 -0.35 -5.57
CA THR A 12 7.61 -1.62 -4.84
C THR A 12 6.23 -2.15 -4.44
N LEU A 13 5.31 -1.25 -4.10
CA LEU A 13 3.95 -1.60 -3.68
C LEU A 13 2.96 -0.56 -4.16
N MET A 14 1.80 -1.02 -4.63
CA MET A 14 0.62 -0.18 -4.81
C MET A 14 -0.62 -0.88 -4.26
N LEU A 15 -1.29 -0.23 -3.31
CA LEU A 15 -2.64 -0.60 -2.91
C LEU A 15 -3.64 0.08 -3.84
N ARG A 16 -4.54 -0.73 -4.38
CA ARG A 16 -5.59 -0.33 -5.34
C ARG A 16 -6.96 -0.74 -4.82
N VAL A 17 -7.99 -0.06 -5.29
CA VAL A 17 -9.39 -0.38 -4.99
C VAL A 17 -10.06 -0.84 -6.27
N TYR A 18 -10.72 -2.00 -6.21
CA TYR A 18 -11.54 -2.54 -7.29
C TYR A 18 -12.90 -2.95 -6.72
N GLY A 19 -13.96 -2.23 -7.11
CA GLY A 19 -15.27 -2.39 -6.51
C GLY A 19 -15.25 -2.09 -5.01
N ASP A 20 -15.60 -3.07 -4.19
CA ASP A 20 -15.58 -3.01 -2.72
C ASP A 20 -14.30 -3.56 -2.09
N ASN A 21 -13.31 -3.94 -2.91
CA ASN A 21 -12.13 -4.66 -2.46
C ASN A 21 -10.88 -3.78 -2.49
N LEU A 22 -10.05 -3.92 -1.45
CA LEU A 22 -8.66 -3.45 -1.45
C LEU A 22 -7.76 -4.57 -1.98
N ALA A 23 -6.83 -4.23 -2.84
CA ALA A 23 -5.90 -5.15 -3.46
C ALA A 23 -4.46 -4.62 -3.42
N VAL A 24 -3.50 -5.53 -3.38
CA VAL A 24 -2.11 -5.26 -3.77
C VAL A 24 -1.99 -5.51 -5.26
N TYR A 25 -1.75 -4.46 -6.04
CA TYR A 25 -1.99 -4.49 -7.48
C TYR A 25 -3.38 -5.07 -7.76
N ARG A 26 -3.50 -6.25 -8.40
CA ARG A 26 -4.79 -6.93 -8.66
C ARG A 26 -5.11 -8.06 -7.67
N SER A 27 -4.25 -8.35 -6.71
CA SER A 27 -4.47 -9.41 -5.71
C SER A 27 -5.24 -8.88 -4.51
N LYS A 28 -6.49 -9.32 -4.34
CA LYS A 28 -7.37 -8.90 -3.24
C LYS A 28 -6.76 -9.24 -1.86
N ILE A 29 -6.83 -8.28 -0.93
CA ILE A 29 -6.38 -8.44 0.47
C ILE A 29 -7.45 -8.09 1.52
N LEU A 30 -8.52 -7.37 1.14
CA LEU A 30 -9.63 -7.04 2.02
C LEU A 30 -10.89 -6.76 1.17
N SER A 31 -12.07 -7.16 1.68
CA SER A 31 -13.38 -6.88 1.07
C SER A 31 -14.19 -5.92 1.93
N ASN A 32 -15.28 -5.36 1.37
CA ASN A 32 -16.20 -4.46 2.07
C ASN A 32 -15.51 -3.24 2.73
N ILE A 33 -14.73 -2.50 1.94
CA ILE A 33 -13.90 -1.40 2.47
C ILE A 33 -14.63 -0.05 2.59
N HIS A 34 -15.77 0.09 1.92
CA HIS A 34 -16.53 1.34 1.88
C HIS A 34 -17.16 1.67 3.24
N ASN A 35 -17.21 2.96 3.59
CA ASN A 35 -17.79 3.47 4.84
C ASN A 35 -17.27 2.79 6.13
N ARG A 36 -16.05 2.25 6.06
CA ARG A 36 -15.41 1.51 7.16
C ARG A 36 -14.03 2.08 7.45
N TRP A 37 -13.69 2.14 8.73
CA TRP A 37 -12.31 2.37 9.17
C TRP A 37 -11.60 1.03 9.39
N PHE A 38 -10.36 0.95 8.94
CA PHE A 38 -9.43 -0.13 9.27
C PHE A 38 -8.02 0.47 9.41
N ARG A 39 -7.18 -0.16 10.23
CA ARG A 39 -5.78 0.26 10.40
C ARG A 39 -4.93 -0.37 9.31
N LEU A 40 -4.33 0.46 8.46
CA LEU A 40 -3.34 0.04 7.48
C LEU A 40 -1.93 0.26 8.02
N ASN A 41 -1.10 -0.79 8.00
CA ASN A 41 0.34 -0.65 8.18
C ASN A 41 1.07 -1.23 6.97
N VAL A 42 2.04 -0.48 6.44
CA VAL A 42 2.93 -0.94 5.37
C VAL A 42 4.36 -0.87 5.90
N PHE A 43 5.05 -2.00 5.84
CA PHE A 43 6.46 -2.11 6.20
C PHE A 43 7.27 -2.37 4.93
N HIS A 44 8.26 -1.54 4.67
CA HIS A 44 9.23 -1.76 3.62
C HIS A 44 10.57 -2.06 4.29
N ASP A 45 10.95 -3.33 4.26
CA ASP A 45 12.23 -3.83 4.77
C ASP A 45 13.18 -3.95 3.59
N VAL A 46 13.96 -2.89 3.37
CA VAL A 46 14.97 -2.83 2.30
C VAL A 46 16.13 -3.80 2.55
N ASP A 47 16.45 -4.10 3.81
CA ASP A 47 17.57 -4.98 4.17
C ASP A 47 17.23 -6.43 3.78
N ASP A 48 15.99 -6.85 4.02
CA ASP A 48 15.47 -8.20 3.71
C ASP A 48 14.73 -8.26 2.36
N SER A 49 14.80 -7.18 1.55
CA SER A 49 14.19 -7.07 0.23
C SER A 49 12.70 -7.46 0.21
N LYS A 50 11.93 -6.98 1.20
CA LYS A 50 10.53 -7.35 1.40
C LYS A 50 9.64 -6.14 1.65
N VAL A 51 8.39 -6.27 1.22
CA VAL A 51 7.31 -5.38 1.61
C VAL A 51 6.18 -6.18 2.22
N MET A 52 5.62 -5.67 3.32
CA MET A 52 4.54 -6.33 4.06
C MET A 52 3.39 -5.35 4.29
N VAL A 53 2.17 -5.86 4.18
CA VAL A 53 0.95 -5.10 4.45
C VAL A 53 0.17 -5.78 5.54
N TYR A 54 -0.25 -4.99 6.52
CA TYR A 54 -1.10 -5.42 7.61
C TYR A 54 -2.40 -4.63 7.61
N ILE A 55 -3.50 -5.32 7.88
CA ILE A 55 -4.82 -4.74 8.09
C ILE A 55 -5.26 -5.11 9.51
N ASP A 56 -5.61 -4.10 10.30
CA ASP A 56 -6.04 -4.26 11.69
C ASP A 56 -5.00 -5.03 12.56
N GLY A 57 -3.72 -4.97 12.18
CA GLY A 57 -2.62 -5.67 12.83
C GLY A 57 -2.34 -7.10 12.33
N SER A 58 -3.19 -7.63 11.44
CA SER A 58 -2.98 -8.96 10.83
C SER A 58 -2.20 -8.83 9.52
N LEU A 59 -1.18 -9.68 9.31
CA LEU A 59 -0.43 -9.73 8.05
C LEU A 59 -1.34 -10.27 6.94
N VAL A 60 -1.59 -9.46 5.91
CA VAL A 60 -2.44 -9.85 4.76
C VAL A 60 -1.67 -10.00 3.46
N TYR A 61 -0.44 -9.47 3.40
CA TYR A 61 0.41 -9.58 2.22
C TYR A 61 1.88 -9.52 2.60
N LYS A 62 2.69 -10.36 1.94
CA LYS A 62 4.15 -10.33 1.96
C LYS A 62 4.65 -10.50 0.52
N GLY A 63 5.41 -9.53 0.04
CA GLY A 63 5.94 -9.49 -1.32
C GLY A 63 7.42 -9.13 -1.36
N VAL A 64 8.00 -9.27 -2.54
CA VAL A 64 9.40 -8.93 -2.82
C VAL A 64 9.53 -7.43 -3.05
N ASP A 65 10.59 -6.83 -2.52
CA ASP A 65 10.96 -5.45 -2.87
C ASP A 65 11.49 -5.41 -4.32
N HIS A 66 11.06 -4.41 -5.09
CA HIS A 66 11.54 -4.20 -6.45
C HIS A 66 12.86 -3.38 -6.50
N GLY A 67 13.62 -3.37 -5.41
CA GLY A 67 14.90 -2.68 -5.28
C GLY A 67 14.76 -1.16 -5.42
N GLY A 68 15.86 -0.48 -5.80
CA GLY A 68 15.91 0.99 -5.90
C GLY A 68 16.81 1.62 -4.85
N LYS A 69 17.25 2.86 -5.11
CA LYS A 69 18.22 3.57 -4.23
C LYS A 69 17.54 4.51 -3.22
N SER A 70 16.32 4.93 -3.50
CA SER A 70 15.58 5.90 -2.70
C SER A 70 14.10 5.58 -2.79
N HIS A 71 13.45 5.49 -1.64
CA HIS A 71 12.05 5.13 -1.54
C HIS A 71 11.28 6.13 -0.70
N TYR A 72 10.01 6.29 -1.02
CA TYR A 72 9.12 7.15 -0.27
C TYR A 72 7.68 6.61 -0.31
N PHE A 73 6.98 6.84 0.80
CA PHE A 73 5.57 6.49 0.93
C PHE A 73 4.69 7.56 0.31
N LYS A 74 3.62 7.15 -0.39
CA LYS A 74 2.56 8.05 -0.87
C LYS A 74 1.21 7.50 -0.43
N PHE A 75 0.32 8.32 0.09
CA PHE A 75 -1.05 7.94 0.43
C PHE A 75 -2.04 8.97 -0.10
N GLY A 76 -3.32 8.60 -0.16
CA GLY A 76 -4.37 9.38 -0.81
C GLY A 76 -5.02 8.62 -1.98
N VAL A 77 -5.65 9.39 -2.86
CA VAL A 77 -6.32 8.89 -4.08
C VAL A 77 -5.36 8.98 -5.25
N TYR A 78 -5.28 7.91 -6.04
CA TYR A 78 -4.55 7.88 -7.29
C TYR A 78 -5.28 6.95 -8.25
N ALA A 79 -5.86 7.53 -9.31
CA ALA A 79 -6.58 6.79 -10.35
C ALA A 79 -5.67 5.74 -11.00
N GLN A 80 -6.25 4.58 -11.29
CA GLN A 80 -5.61 3.45 -11.97
C GLN A 80 -6.57 2.92 -13.04
N ASP A 81 -6.17 1.86 -13.74
CA ASP A 81 -7.07 1.05 -14.54
C ASP A 81 -8.32 0.61 -13.76
N ASP A 82 -9.46 0.53 -14.44
CA ASP A 82 -10.75 0.11 -13.89
C ASP A 82 -11.19 0.93 -12.65
N ASP A 83 -10.91 2.24 -12.65
CA ASP A 83 -11.24 3.14 -11.55
C ASP A 83 -12.73 3.46 -11.43
N SER A 84 -13.12 3.90 -10.24
CA SER A 84 -14.49 4.35 -9.98
C SER A 84 -14.67 5.80 -10.41
N HIS A 85 -15.85 6.16 -10.91
CA HIS A 85 -16.19 7.53 -11.30
C HIS A 85 -16.04 8.57 -10.16
N LEU A 86 -16.06 8.11 -8.91
CA LEU A 86 -15.91 8.94 -7.73
C LEU A 86 -14.92 8.27 -6.78
N MET A 87 -13.79 8.93 -6.55
CA MET A 87 -12.69 8.38 -5.76
C MET A 87 -12.39 9.29 -4.58
N GLU A 88 -12.67 8.79 -3.38
CA GLU A 88 -12.35 9.47 -2.13
C GLU A 88 -11.59 8.50 -1.21
N SER A 89 -10.62 9.02 -0.47
CA SER A 89 -10.01 8.28 0.63
C SER A 89 -9.81 9.20 1.82
N ARG A 90 -10.18 8.72 3.02
CA ARG A 90 -10.03 9.46 4.27
C ARG A 90 -8.96 8.79 5.13
N TRP A 91 -8.06 9.61 5.68
CA TRP A 91 -6.91 9.14 6.44
C TRP A 91 -6.84 9.89 7.76
N LYS A 92 -6.54 9.18 8.85
CA LYS A 92 -6.33 9.76 10.18
C LYS A 92 -5.28 8.98 10.95
N GLY A 93 -4.64 9.61 11.93
CA GLY A 93 -3.62 8.95 12.77
C GLY A 93 -2.38 8.52 11.99
N ILE A 94 -2.01 9.28 10.96
CA ILE A 94 -0.90 8.96 10.06
C ILE A 94 0.43 9.11 10.81
N LYS A 95 1.25 8.07 10.78
CA LYS A 95 2.58 8.04 11.38
C LYS A 95 3.53 7.39 10.40
N ILE A 96 4.72 7.98 10.25
CA ILE A 96 5.80 7.42 9.44
C ILE A 96 6.96 7.15 10.39
N PHE A 97 7.46 5.93 10.37
CA PHE A 97 8.59 5.51 11.17
C PHE A 97 9.74 5.14 10.25
N LYS A 98 10.95 5.47 10.68
CA LYS A 98 12.19 5.04 10.05
C LYS A 98 12.97 4.23 11.08
N LYS A 99 13.47 3.06 10.67
CA LYS A 99 14.41 2.29 11.49
C LYS A 99 15.60 3.20 11.83
N LYS A 100 15.89 3.36 13.12
CA LYS A 100 17.10 4.08 13.54
C LYS A 100 18.30 3.25 13.09
N LYS A 101 19.30 3.94 12.53
CA LYS A 101 20.59 3.33 12.22
C LYS A 101 21.34 3.05 13.51
#